data_AF-A0A5J4T167-F1
#
_entry.id   AF-A0A5J4T167-F1
#
_cell.length_a   1.000
_cell.length_b   1.000
_cell.length_c   1.000
_cell.angle_alpha   90.00
_cell.angle_beta   90.00
_cell.angle_gamma   90.00
#
_symmetry.space_group_name_H-M   'P 1'
#
loop_
_entity.id
_entity.type
_entity.pdbx_description
1 polymer ?
#
loop_
_entity_poly.entity_id
_entity_poly.type
_entity_poly.pdbx_seq_one_letter_code
_entity_poly.pdbx_strand_id
1 'polypeptide(L)'
;MKRTWTEDDCRILASCYPTAYIPDLAVQLGRTVKAVIGKAKECKLRRSKDLLVWSPARLKKLREIYAEKTNAEIAAILGVSECSVGGAAFKYKLRKSATFKWKHSSKGFFLKGHVPDNKGKEQTDFMCEESIERTKATRFRKGHTPCNHKPVGYERIDKYGYVEIKTAEPNFFEFKHRVVWKQHNGEIPDRHKIRFKDGNKLNLCIENLYMVSNAEHMIENTIQRYPVEVKRAIRKVGKFNKIIKEYEKR
;
A
#
# COMPACT_ATOMS: atom_id res chain seq x y z
N MET A 1 -9.05 -7.22 51.79
CA MET A 1 -8.75 -8.66 51.61
C MET A 1 -8.93 -9.06 50.15
N LYS A 2 -7.96 -9.75 49.52
CA LYS A 2 -8.17 -10.35 48.20
C LYS A 2 -9.04 -11.59 48.36
N ARG A 3 -10.32 -11.54 47.95
CA ARG A 3 -11.15 -12.76 47.89
C ARG A 3 -10.51 -13.75 46.92
N THR A 4 -10.19 -14.95 47.37
CA THR A 4 -9.69 -16.06 46.55
C THR A 4 -10.80 -16.62 45.67
N TRP A 5 -10.46 -17.23 44.52
CA TRP A 5 -11.42 -17.92 43.65
C TRP A 5 -11.74 -19.28 44.25
N THR A 6 -13.02 -19.58 44.48
CA THR A 6 -13.47 -20.89 44.95
C THR A 6 -13.60 -21.87 43.78
N GLU A 7 -13.71 -23.17 44.10
CA GLU A 7 -13.94 -24.21 43.08
C GLU A 7 -15.28 -24.02 42.37
N ASP A 8 -16.31 -23.61 43.10
CA ASP A 8 -17.62 -23.28 42.55
C ASP A 8 -17.59 -22.03 41.65
N ASP A 9 -16.85 -20.97 42.05
CA ASP A 9 -16.63 -19.80 41.20
C ASP A 9 -15.98 -20.21 39.87
N CYS A 10 -15.03 -21.16 39.90
CA CYS A 10 -14.35 -21.65 38.71
C CYS A 10 -15.26 -22.53 37.84
N ARG A 11 -16.15 -23.32 38.44
CA ARG A 11 -17.15 -24.15 37.73
C ARG A 11 -18.18 -23.28 37.01
N ILE A 12 -18.73 -22.27 37.69
CA ILE A 12 -19.67 -21.30 37.12
C ILE A 12 -18.99 -20.49 36.01
N LEU A 13 -17.73 -20.08 36.21
CA LEU A 13 -16.96 -19.40 35.18
C LEU A 13 -16.77 -20.30 33.94
N ALA A 14 -16.41 -21.56 34.10
CA ALA A 14 -16.17 -22.47 32.98
C ALA A 14 -17.45 -22.73 32.15
N SER A 15 -18.61 -22.90 32.79
CA SER A 15 -19.87 -23.17 32.10
C SER A 15 -20.48 -21.93 31.44
N CYS A 16 -20.47 -20.79 32.14
CA CYS A 16 -21.19 -19.60 31.70
C CYS A 16 -20.32 -18.64 30.86
N TYR A 17 -18.99 -18.58 31.07
CA TYR A 17 -18.12 -17.63 30.35
C TYR A 17 -18.18 -17.73 28.81
N PRO A 18 -18.34 -18.92 28.19
CA PRO A 18 -18.42 -19.04 26.75
C PRO A 18 -19.62 -18.34 26.09
N THR A 19 -20.75 -18.16 26.81
CA THR A 19 -22.05 -17.70 26.28
C THR A 19 -22.66 -16.51 27.01
N ALA A 20 -22.28 -16.24 28.26
CA ALA A 20 -22.90 -15.20 29.10
C ALA A 20 -22.45 -13.77 28.75
N TYR A 21 -23.30 -12.79 29.08
CA TYR A 21 -22.92 -11.37 29.12
C TYR A 21 -21.98 -11.13 30.31
N ILE A 22 -20.81 -10.53 30.05
CA ILE A 22 -19.73 -10.45 31.04
C ILE A 22 -20.11 -9.62 32.30
N PRO A 23 -20.81 -8.48 32.18
CA PRO A 23 -21.30 -7.76 33.36
C PRO A 23 -22.22 -8.61 34.25
N ASP A 24 -23.17 -9.35 33.68
CA ASP A 24 -24.09 -10.19 34.47
C ASP A 24 -23.35 -11.33 35.18
N LEU A 25 -22.40 -11.97 34.47
CA LEU A 25 -21.54 -13.00 35.06
C LEU A 25 -20.66 -12.44 36.20
N ALA A 26 -20.24 -11.18 36.09
CA ALA A 26 -19.47 -10.51 37.13
C ALA A 26 -20.32 -10.23 38.38
N VAL A 27 -21.57 -9.81 38.20
CA VAL A 27 -22.55 -9.66 39.29
C VAL A 27 -22.82 -11.01 39.96
N GLN A 28 -23.07 -12.07 39.17
CA GLN A 28 -23.32 -13.42 39.68
C GLN A 28 -22.17 -13.97 40.53
N LEU A 29 -20.92 -13.71 40.13
CA LEU A 29 -19.72 -14.13 40.88
C LEU A 29 -19.35 -13.15 42.00
N GLY A 30 -20.04 -12.01 42.14
CA GLY A 30 -19.69 -10.96 43.08
C GLY A 30 -18.29 -10.38 42.86
N ARG A 31 -17.85 -10.29 41.59
CA ARG A 31 -16.51 -9.85 41.16
C ARG A 31 -16.59 -8.66 40.21
N THR A 32 -15.45 -8.01 40.00
CA THR A 32 -15.33 -7.02 38.92
C THR A 32 -15.22 -7.73 37.57
N VAL A 33 -15.73 -7.10 36.51
CA VAL A 33 -15.60 -7.56 35.12
C VAL A 33 -14.13 -7.89 34.77
N LYS A 34 -13.19 -7.06 35.21
CA LYS A 34 -11.75 -7.26 34.97
C LYS A 34 -11.22 -8.52 35.66
N ALA A 35 -11.69 -8.84 36.86
CA ALA A 35 -11.30 -10.06 37.57
C ALA A 35 -11.83 -11.32 36.86
N VAL A 36 -13.08 -11.30 36.37
CA VAL A 36 -13.67 -12.39 35.58
C VAL A 36 -12.88 -12.64 34.29
N ILE A 37 -12.57 -11.58 33.53
CA ILE A 37 -11.76 -11.69 32.31
C ILE A 37 -10.35 -12.20 32.61
N GLY A 38 -9.73 -11.69 33.68
CA GLY A 38 -8.40 -12.13 34.11
C GLY A 38 -8.37 -13.61 34.47
N LYS A 39 -9.34 -14.08 35.25
CA LYS A 39 -9.43 -15.49 35.64
C LYS A 39 -9.73 -16.39 34.46
N ALA A 40 -10.62 -15.98 33.56
CA ALA A 40 -10.90 -16.75 32.35
C ALA A 40 -9.65 -16.91 31.47
N LYS A 41 -8.78 -15.89 31.43
CA LYS A 41 -7.49 -15.96 30.72
C LYS A 41 -6.52 -16.94 31.39
N GLU A 42 -6.43 -16.94 32.72
CA GLU A 42 -5.64 -17.94 33.49
C GLU A 42 -6.13 -19.37 33.22
N CYS A 43 -7.46 -19.56 33.21
CA CYS A 43 -8.09 -20.85 32.92
C CYS A 43 -8.16 -21.19 31.41
N LYS A 44 -7.55 -20.37 30.55
CA LYS A 44 -7.54 -20.53 29.07
C LYS A 44 -8.94 -20.68 28.43
N LEU A 45 -9.97 -20.15 29.08
CA LEU A 45 -11.35 -20.18 28.59
C LEU A 45 -11.53 -19.22 27.41
N ARG A 46 -12.21 -19.67 26.36
CA ARG A 46 -12.52 -18.86 25.17
C ARG A 46 -14.02 -18.61 25.08
N ARG A 47 -14.39 -17.40 24.64
CA ARG A 47 -15.78 -17.07 24.33
C ARG A 47 -16.20 -17.71 23.01
N SER A 48 -17.48 -18.06 22.89
CA SER A 48 -18.05 -18.52 21.64
C SER A 48 -17.85 -17.46 20.56
N LYS A 49 -17.58 -17.92 19.33
CA LYS A 49 -17.50 -17.06 18.14
C LYS A 49 -18.85 -16.38 17.84
N ASP A 50 -19.95 -16.94 18.34
CA ASP A 50 -21.30 -16.42 18.12
C ASP A 50 -21.61 -15.16 18.94
N LEU A 51 -20.89 -14.92 20.03
CA LEU A 51 -20.98 -13.68 20.83
C LEU A 51 -20.06 -12.58 20.33
N LEU A 52 -19.18 -12.85 19.37
CA LEU A 52 -18.41 -11.79 18.76
C LEU A 52 -19.38 -10.79 18.14
N VAL A 53 -19.01 -9.51 18.17
CA VAL A 53 -19.77 -8.45 17.51
C VAL A 53 -20.06 -8.80 16.05
N TRP A 54 -19.22 -9.65 15.43
CA TRP A 54 -19.45 -10.21 14.10
C TRP A 54 -19.60 -11.73 14.15
N SER A 55 -20.77 -12.18 14.64
CA SER A 55 -21.20 -13.57 14.54
C SER A 55 -21.40 -13.98 13.07
N PRO A 56 -21.41 -15.29 12.74
CA PRO A 56 -21.62 -15.75 11.37
C PRO A 56 -22.89 -15.19 10.73
N ALA A 57 -23.99 -15.12 11.49
CA ALA A 57 -25.26 -14.57 11.04
C ALA A 57 -25.18 -13.06 10.75
N ARG A 58 -24.54 -12.28 11.65
CA ARG A 58 -24.40 -10.83 11.45
C ARG A 58 -23.44 -10.51 10.30
N LEU A 59 -22.38 -11.31 10.13
CA LEU A 59 -21.45 -11.19 9.01
C LEU A 59 -22.12 -11.50 7.66
N LYS A 60 -22.98 -12.52 7.62
CA LYS A 60 -23.80 -12.82 6.43
C LYS A 60 -24.66 -11.61 6.06
N LYS A 61 -25.40 -11.07 7.03
CA LYS A 61 -26.25 -9.89 6.82
C LYS A 61 -25.43 -8.66 6.40
N LEU A 62 -24.25 -8.45 6.97
CA LEU A 62 -23.33 -7.38 6.56
C LEU A 62 -22.96 -7.50 5.08
N ARG A 63 -22.59 -8.71 4.61
CA ARG A 63 -22.19 -8.91 3.20
C ARG A 63 -23.32 -8.59 2.23
N GLU A 64 -24.56 -8.92 2.59
CA GLU A 64 -25.74 -8.67 1.77
C GLU A 64 -26.03 -7.18 1.63
N ILE A 65 -25.97 -6.42 2.74
CA ILE A 65 -26.41 -5.02 2.76
C ILE A 65 -25.29 -4.00 2.57
N TYR A 66 -24.01 -4.41 2.68
CA TYR A 66 -22.91 -3.46 2.73
C TYR A 66 -22.78 -2.63 1.46
N ALA A 67 -23.05 -3.21 0.28
CA ALA A 67 -22.82 -2.55 -1.01
C ALA A 67 -23.61 -1.23 -1.19
N GLU A 68 -24.84 -1.17 -0.66
CA GLU A 68 -25.86 -0.16 -1.02
C GLU A 68 -26.31 0.73 0.15
N LYS A 69 -25.72 0.59 1.34
CA LYS A 69 -26.10 1.36 2.53
C LYS A 69 -24.92 2.09 3.13
N THR A 70 -25.16 3.21 3.81
CA THR A 70 -24.15 3.92 4.61
C THR A 70 -23.74 3.08 5.81
N ASN A 71 -22.57 3.35 6.39
CA ASN A 71 -22.14 2.63 7.59
C ASN A 71 -23.05 2.93 8.79
N ALA A 72 -23.57 4.16 8.90
CA ALA A 72 -24.56 4.55 9.90
C ALA A 72 -25.88 3.77 9.80
N GLU A 73 -26.43 3.58 8.59
CA GLU A 73 -27.65 2.78 8.38
C GLU A 73 -27.42 1.30 8.74
N ILE A 74 -26.27 0.74 8.34
CA ILE A 74 -25.91 -0.64 8.64
C ILE A 74 -25.75 -0.84 10.16
N ALA A 75 -25.15 0.13 10.84
CA ALA A 75 -24.98 0.15 12.29
C ALA A 75 -26.34 0.08 13.00
N ALA A 76 -27.30 0.90 12.58
CA ALA A 76 -28.67 0.89 13.09
C ALA A 76 -29.38 -0.46 12.84
N ILE A 77 -29.25 -1.02 11.63
CA ILE A 77 -29.88 -2.30 11.26
C ILE A 77 -29.33 -3.50 12.06
N LEU A 78 -28.03 -3.48 12.36
CA LEU A 78 -27.34 -4.59 13.00
C LEU A 78 -27.18 -4.41 14.53
N GLY A 79 -27.56 -3.26 15.07
CA GLY A 79 -27.41 -2.91 16.48
C GLY A 79 -25.94 -2.85 16.91
N VAL A 80 -25.07 -2.30 16.07
CA VAL A 80 -23.63 -2.16 16.33
C VAL A 80 -23.19 -0.71 16.11
N SER A 81 -22.00 -0.33 16.57
CA SER A 81 -21.45 1.00 16.29
C SER A 81 -21.01 1.14 14.83
N GLU A 82 -21.11 2.36 14.29
CA GLU A 82 -20.65 2.68 12.93
C GLU A 82 -19.16 2.35 12.72
N CYS A 83 -18.32 2.68 13.70
CA CYS A 83 -16.90 2.34 13.68
C CYS A 83 -16.66 0.83 13.57
N SER A 84 -17.50 0.01 14.24
CA SER A 84 -17.41 -1.45 14.14
C SER A 84 -17.75 -1.97 12.74
N VAL A 85 -18.76 -1.37 12.08
CA VAL A 85 -19.09 -1.67 10.67
C VAL A 85 -17.91 -1.35 9.75
N GLY A 86 -17.30 -0.16 9.92
CA GLY A 86 -16.14 0.25 9.15
C GLY A 86 -14.94 -0.70 9.32
N GLY A 87 -14.62 -1.05 10.57
CA GLY A 87 -13.55 -2.00 10.89
C GLY A 87 -13.80 -3.40 10.32
N ALA A 88 -15.05 -3.88 10.40
CA ALA A 88 -15.42 -5.17 9.81
C ALA A 88 -15.32 -5.17 8.30
N ALA A 89 -15.84 -4.13 7.64
CA ALA A 89 -15.75 -4.00 6.20
C ALA A 89 -14.30 -3.96 5.71
N PHE A 90 -13.41 -3.26 6.43
CA PHE A 90 -11.98 -3.28 6.14
C PHE A 90 -11.39 -4.69 6.29
N LYS A 91 -11.63 -5.35 7.42
CA LYS A 91 -11.14 -6.71 7.72
C LYS A 91 -11.59 -7.74 6.68
N TYR A 92 -12.86 -7.67 6.26
CA TYR A 92 -13.47 -8.60 5.30
C TYR A 92 -13.43 -8.08 3.85
N LYS A 93 -12.70 -6.98 3.59
CA LYS A 93 -12.50 -6.38 2.28
C LYS A 93 -13.80 -6.06 1.52
N LEU A 94 -14.87 -5.72 2.26
CA LEU A 94 -16.16 -5.35 1.68
C LEU A 94 -16.07 -3.95 1.06
N ARG A 95 -16.69 -3.78 -0.11
CA ARG A 95 -16.70 -2.52 -0.86
C ARG A 95 -18.13 -2.10 -1.15
N LYS A 96 -18.37 -0.78 -1.11
CA LYS A 96 -19.60 -0.18 -1.63
C LYS A 96 -19.64 -0.29 -3.15
N SER A 97 -20.82 -0.38 -3.73
CA SER A 97 -20.99 -0.36 -5.20
C SER A 97 -20.54 0.97 -5.80
N ALA A 98 -20.24 0.98 -7.10
CA ALA A 98 -19.84 2.20 -7.79
C ALA A 98 -20.98 3.24 -7.80
N THR A 99 -22.22 2.79 -7.98
CA THR A 99 -23.44 3.61 -7.93
C THR A 99 -23.63 4.25 -6.56
N PHE A 100 -23.50 3.47 -5.49
CA PHE A 100 -23.56 3.99 -4.12
C PHE A 100 -22.46 5.02 -3.86
N LYS A 101 -21.20 4.70 -4.23
CA LYS A 101 -20.08 5.62 -4.07
C LYS A 101 -20.27 6.92 -4.83
N TRP A 102 -20.86 6.89 -6.03
CA TRP A 102 -21.12 8.08 -6.82
C TRP A 102 -22.19 8.96 -6.16
N LYS A 103 -23.32 8.35 -5.78
CA LYS A 103 -24.44 9.05 -5.13
C LYS A 103 -24.07 9.66 -3.77
N HIS A 104 -23.26 8.94 -3.00
CA HIS A 104 -22.77 9.36 -1.69
C HIS A 104 -21.35 9.91 -1.72
N SER A 105 -20.81 10.19 -2.90
CA SER A 105 -19.52 10.86 -3.06
C SER A 105 -19.65 12.22 -2.39
N SER A 106 -18.73 12.56 -1.49
CA SER A 106 -18.87 13.76 -0.68
C SER A 106 -18.96 15.00 -1.57
N LYS A 107 -19.85 15.93 -1.22
CA LYS A 107 -19.87 17.31 -1.75
C LYS A 107 -18.59 18.12 -1.39
N GLY A 108 -17.60 17.51 -0.73
CA GLY A 108 -16.33 18.13 -0.34
C GLY A 108 -15.27 18.17 -1.45
N PHE A 109 -15.60 17.73 -2.68
CA PHE A 109 -14.73 18.01 -3.82
C PHE A 109 -14.92 19.45 -4.27
N PHE A 110 -13.81 20.14 -4.50
CA PHE A 110 -13.81 21.39 -5.23
C PHE A 110 -14.32 21.15 -6.65
N LEU A 111 -15.35 21.90 -7.07
CA LEU A 111 -15.88 21.84 -8.42
C LEU A 111 -14.79 22.23 -9.44
N LYS A 112 -14.88 21.71 -10.67
CA LYS A 112 -13.95 22.11 -11.73
C LYS A 112 -14.04 23.63 -11.93
N GLY A 113 -12.90 24.32 -11.81
CA GLY A 113 -12.84 25.78 -11.88
C GLY A 113 -12.94 26.50 -10.52
N HIS A 114 -13.05 25.75 -9.41
CA HIS A 114 -12.98 26.33 -8.07
C HIS A 114 -11.66 27.08 -7.86
N VAL A 115 -11.77 28.36 -7.53
CA VAL A 115 -10.65 29.22 -7.17
C VAL A 115 -10.56 29.26 -5.64
N PRO A 116 -9.44 28.85 -5.03
CA PRO A 116 -9.25 29.00 -3.58
C PRO A 116 -9.37 30.46 -3.13
N ASP A 117 -9.99 30.70 -1.98
CA ASP A 117 -10.25 32.05 -1.44
C ASP A 117 -8.99 32.89 -1.18
N ASN A 118 -7.83 32.23 -1.09
CA ASN A 118 -6.52 32.85 -0.87
C ASN A 118 -5.71 33.04 -2.16
N LYS A 119 -6.26 32.70 -3.33
CA LYS A 119 -5.54 32.85 -4.60
C LYS A 119 -5.26 34.34 -4.87
N GLY A 120 -3.97 34.68 -4.98
CA GLY A 120 -3.52 36.05 -5.30
C GLY A 120 -3.49 37.02 -4.12
N LYS A 121 -3.84 36.56 -2.90
CA LYS A 121 -3.73 37.35 -1.68
C LYS A 121 -2.36 37.14 -1.03
N GLU A 122 -1.84 38.16 -0.37
CA GLU A 122 -0.65 38.00 0.47
C GLU A 122 -1.02 37.23 1.74
N GLN A 123 -0.02 36.61 2.39
CA GLN A 123 -0.26 35.79 3.58
C GLN A 123 -0.94 36.57 4.71
N THR A 124 -0.58 37.84 4.88
CA THR A 124 -1.15 38.77 5.85
C THR A 124 -2.64 39.04 5.61
N ASP A 125 -3.11 38.93 4.37
CA ASP A 125 -4.49 39.25 4.00
C ASP A 125 -5.47 38.12 4.37
N PHE A 126 -4.99 36.90 4.56
CA PHE A 126 -5.84 35.74 4.85
C PHE A 126 -5.44 34.94 6.11
N MET A 127 -4.34 35.31 6.77
CA MET A 127 -3.92 34.72 8.05
C MET A 127 -3.73 35.81 9.11
N CYS A 128 -4.23 35.56 10.33
CA CYS A 128 -3.92 36.42 11.48
C CYS A 128 -2.45 36.27 11.90
N GLU A 129 -1.92 37.30 12.56
CA GLU A 129 -0.52 37.37 12.99
C GLU A 129 -0.13 36.18 13.89
N GLU A 130 -0.96 35.82 14.88
CA GLU A 130 -0.75 34.65 15.73
C GLU A 130 -0.63 33.33 14.94
N SER A 131 -1.45 33.18 13.88
CA SER A 131 -1.41 31.99 13.01
C SER A 131 -0.16 31.98 12.13
N ILE A 132 0.26 33.16 11.66
CA ILE A 132 1.52 33.32 10.94
C ILE A 132 2.68 32.88 11.83
N GLU A 133 2.73 33.34 13.07
CA GLU A 133 3.78 32.97 14.03
C GLU A 133 3.80 31.48 14.35
N ARG A 134 2.65 30.89 14.68
CA ARG A 134 2.54 29.46 14.96
C ARG A 134 3.03 28.58 13.81
N THR A 135 2.76 28.99 12.56
CA THR A 135 3.18 28.23 11.38
C THR A 135 4.63 28.47 10.98
N LYS A 136 5.33 29.50 11.48
CA LYS A 136 6.76 29.75 11.17
C LYS A 136 7.64 28.52 11.47
N ALA A 137 7.35 27.78 12.53
CA ALA A 137 8.12 26.60 12.94
C ALA A 137 8.09 25.44 11.92
N THR A 138 7.00 25.29 11.16
CA THR A 138 6.80 24.18 10.22
C THR A 138 7.07 24.57 8.76
N ARG A 139 7.40 25.83 8.48
CA ARG A 139 7.68 26.31 7.13
C ARG A 139 9.05 25.84 6.68
N PHE A 140 9.15 25.44 5.41
CA PHE A 140 10.44 25.21 4.78
C PHE A 140 11.24 26.50 4.74
N ARG A 141 12.45 26.47 5.30
CA ARG A 141 13.40 27.58 5.23
C ARG A 141 14.04 27.60 3.84
N LYS A 142 14.41 28.78 3.35
CA LYS A 142 15.18 28.89 2.10
C LYS A 142 16.49 28.09 2.25
N GLY A 143 16.80 27.24 1.28
CA GLY A 143 17.96 26.34 1.33
C GLY A 143 17.75 25.08 2.17
N HIS A 144 16.53 24.78 2.64
CA HIS A 144 16.26 23.55 3.37
C HIS A 144 16.36 22.32 2.45
N THR A 145 17.44 21.56 2.61
CA THR A 145 17.67 20.31 1.90
C THR A 145 16.92 19.17 2.60
N PRO A 146 16.10 18.37 1.87
CA PRO A 146 15.42 17.20 2.44
C PRO A 146 16.38 16.20 3.09
N CYS A 147 15.96 15.52 4.16
CA CYS A 147 16.79 14.53 4.86
C CYS A 147 17.24 13.33 4.00
N ASN A 148 16.50 13.03 2.93
CA ASN A 148 16.81 11.98 1.98
C ASN A 148 17.72 12.43 0.83
N HIS A 149 18.15 13.69 0.83
CA HIS A 149 19.09 14.21 -0.15
C HIS A 149 20.40 13.42 -0.15
N LYS A 150 20.92 13.18 -1.34
CA LYS A 150 22.16 12.43 -1.56
C LYS A 150 23.18 13.34 -2.23
N PRO A 151 24.46 13.33 -1.82
CA PRO A 151 25.48 14.16 -2.47
C PRO A 151 25.74 13.70 -3.91
N VAL A 152 26.28 14.60 -4.74
CA VAL A 152 26.89 14.24 -6.04
C VAL A 152 27.93 13.13 -5.81
N GLY A 153 27.94 12.13 -6.69
CA GLY A 153 28.73 10.90 -6.55
C GLY A 153 28.00 9.74 -5.86
N TYR A 154 26.81 9.97 -5.27
CA TYR A 154 26.01 8.89 -4.69
C TYR A 154 25.58 7.88 -5.75
N GLU A 155 25.78 6.60 -5.46
CA GLU A 155 25.44 5.48 -6.34
C GLU A 155 24.20 4.73 -5.84
N ARG A 156 23.38 4.25 -6.79
CA ARG A 156 22.24 3.40 -6.50
C ARG A 156 22.01 2.39 -7.62
N ILE A 157 21.28 1.32 -7.28
CA ILE A 157 20.83 0.31 -8.24
C ILE A 157 19.37 0.61 -8.59
N ASP A 158 19.05 0.75 -9.87
CA ASP A 158 17.69 0.92 -10.37
C ASP A 158 16.91 -0.41 -10.40
N LYS A 159 15.59 -0.36 -10.55
CA LYS A 159 14.68 -1.51 -10.70
C LYS A 159 15.15 -2.53 -11.74
N TYR A 160 15.85 -2.10 -12.79
CA TYR A 160 16.37 -2.96 -13.85
C TYR A 160 17.78 -3.51 -13.57
N GLY A 161 18.39 -3.19 -12.42
CA GLY A 161 19.71 -3.69 -12.02
C GLY A 161 20.90 -2.90 -12.56
N TYR A 162 20.69 -1.69 -13.09
CA TYR A 162 21.78 -0.80 -13.52
C TYR A 162 22.26 0.07 -12.37
N VAL A 163 23.56 0.36 -12.33
CA VAL A 163 24.14 1.36 -11.43
C VAL A 163 23.93 2.76 -11.99
N GLU A 164 23.30 3.63 -11.21
CA GLU A 164 23.16 5.06 -11.46
C GLU A 164 24.06 5.83 -10.50
N ILE A 165 24.67 6.90 -10.98
CA ILE A 165 25.47 7.83 -10.19
C ILE A 165 24.84 9.22 -10.27
N LYS A 166 24.76 9.92 -9.13
CA LYS A 166 24.31 11.31 -9.10
C LYS A 166 25.42 12.20 -9.68
N THR A 167 25.19 12.82 -10.83
CA THR A 167 26.19 13.65 -11.52
C THR A 167 26.02 15.15 -11.21
N ALA A 168 24.79 15.59 -10.90
CA ALA A 168 24.52 17.00 -10.59
C ALA A 168 23.34 17.21 -9.63
N GLU A 169 23.27 18.41 -9.05
CA GLU A 169 22.19 18.85 -8.18
C GLU A 169 20.98 19.37 -8.99
N PRO A 170 19.73 19.23 -8.49
CA PRO A 170 19.34 18.62 -7.22
C PRO A 170 19.20 17.09 -7.26
N ASN A 171 18.88 16.49 -8.41
CA ASN A 171 18.61 15.05 -8.58
C ASN A 171 18.88 14.57 -10.02
N PHE A 172 20.04 14.93 -10.58
CA PHE A 172 20.45 14.40 -11.89
C PHE A 172 21.24 13.11 -11.71
N PHE A 173 20.66 11.99 -12.15
CA PHE A 173 21.28 10.69 -12.14
C PHE A 173 21.56 10.24 -13.57
N GLU A 174 22.78 9.78 -13.82
CA GLU A 174 23.16 9.12 -15.07
C GLU A 174 23.54 7.67 -14.81
N PHE A 175 23.36 6.81 -15.81
CA PHE A 175 23.86 5.45 -15.71
C PHE A 175 25.38 5.42 -15.68
N LYS A 176 25.97 4.79 -14.65
CA LYS A 176 27.41 4.80 -14.40
C LYS A 176 28.20 4.21 -15.58
N HIS A 177 27.68 3.19 -16.27
CA HIS A 177 28.33 2.63 -17.45
C HIS A 177 28.46 3.65 -18.61
N ARG A 178 27.52 4.59 -18.76
CA ARG A 178 27.63 5.69 -19.73
C ARG A 178 28.67 6.72 -19.29
N VAL A 179 28.73 7.00 -17.99
CA VAL A 179 29.74 7.93 -17.43
C VAL A 179 31.14 7.36 -17.62
N VAL A 180 31.37 6.08 -17.28
CA VAL A 180 32.65 5.39 -17.50
C VAL A 180 33.02 5.37 -18.98
N TRP A 181 32.07 5.05 -19.87
CA TRP A 181 32.33 5.13 -21.31
C TRP A 181 32.74 6.53 -21.75
N LYS A 182 32.02 7.57 -21.34
CA LYS A 182 32.33 8.96 -21.68
C LYS A 182 33.72 9.39 -21.22
N GLN A 183 34.15 8.92 -20.05
CA GLN A 183 35.48 9.23 -19.50
C GLN A 183 36.62 8.62 -20.32
N HIS A 184 36.45 7.42 -20.88
CA HIS A 184 37.50 6.72 -21.63
C HIS A 184 37.44 6.92 -23.15
N ASN A 185 36.24 6.94 -23.73
CA ASN A 185 36.02 6.88 -25.19
C ASN A 185 35.39 8.17 -25.76
N GLY A 186 35.00 9.11 -24.90
CA GLY A 186 34.34 10.36 -25.30
C GLY A 186 32.83 10.25 -25.43
N GLU A 187 32.22 11.27 -26.04
CA GLU A 187 30.75 11.38 -26.11
C GLU A 187 30.10 10.19 -26.83
N ILE A 188 28.92 9.81 -26.35
CA ILE A 188 28.10 8.77 -26.99
C ILE A 188 27.28 9.46 -28.08
N PRO A 189 27.48 9.16 -29.37
CA PRO A 189 26.72 9.78 -30.45
C PRO A 189 25.22 9.52 -30.30
N ASP A 190 24.40 10.36 -30.94
CA ASP A 190 22.97 10.11 -30.96
C ASP A 190 22.66 8.73 -31.56
N ARG A 191 21.59 8.10 -31.06
CA ARG A 191 21.14 6.75 -31.45
C ARG A 191 22.14 5.62 -31.20
N HIS A 192 23.08 5.80 -30.27
CA HIS A 192 23.96 4.75 -29.78
C HIS A 192 23.66 4.38 -28.32
N LYS A 193 23.91 3.12 -27.97
CA LYS A 193 23.73 2.55 -26.64
C LYS A 193 25.01 1.88 -26.18
N ILE A 194 25.27 1.92 -24.89
CA ILE A 194 26.38 1.18 -24.27
C ILE A 194 25.82 -0.09 -23.65
N ARG A 195 26.44 -1.23 -23.97
CA ARG A 195 26.07 -2.57 -23.49
C ARG A 195 27.23 -3.23 -22.77
N PHE A 196 26.91 -4.33 -22.09
CA PHE A 196 27.84 -5.17 -21.32
C PHE A 196 28.08 -6.46 -22.09
N LYS A 197 29.33 -6.83 -22.36
CA LYS A 197 29.69 -8.04 -23.10
C LYS A 197 29.31 -9.31 -22.33
N ASP A 198 29.51 -9.31 -21.02
CA ASP A 198 29.18 -10.41 -20.12
C ASP A 198 27.71 -10.47 -19.68
N GLY A 199 26.90 -9.45 -20.02
CA GLY A 199 25.52 -9.31 -19.55
C GLY A 199 25.36 -8.94 -18.07
N ASN A 200 26.46 -8.81 -17.31
CA ASN A 200 26.47 -8.40 -15.92
C ASN A 200 26.51 -6.86 -15.82
N LYS A 201 25.35 -6.27 -15.49
CA LYS A 201 25.15 -4.81 -15.39
C LYS A 201 25.96 -4.14 -14.27
N LEU A 202 26.55 -4.92 -13.38
CA LEU A 202 27.41 -4.44 -12.29
C LEU A 202 28.90 -4.41 -12.70
N ASN A 203 29.28 -5.14 -13.75
CA ASN A 203 30.65 -5.13 -14.25
C ASN A 203 30.89 -3.91 -15.14
N LEU A 204 31.39 -2.84 -14.53
CA LEU A 204 31.60 -1.53 -15.13
C LEU A 204 33.01 -1.34 -15.72
N CYS A 205 33.81 -2.40 -15.85
CA CYS A 205 35.12 -2.33 -16.50
C CYS A 205 34.96 -1.88 -17.96
N ILE A 206 35.77 -0.92 -18.41
CA ILE A 206 35.67 -0.37 -19.77
C ILE A 206 35.78 -1.43 -20.86
N GLU A 207 36.59 -2.47 -20.64
CA GLU A 207 36.75 -3.63 -21.53
C GLU A 207 35.48 -4.47 -21.69
N ASN A 208 34.61 -4.47 -20.67
CA ASN A 208 33.31 -5.13 -20.70
C ASN A 208 32.22 -4.26 -21.37
N LEU A 209 32.49 -2.96 -21.56
CA LEU A 209 31.55 -2.06 -22.21
C LEU A 209 31.81 -2.02 -23.72
N TYR A 210 30.74 -1.90 -24.49
CA TYR A 210 30.82 -1.67 -25.92
C TYR A 210 29.64 -0.84 -26.41
N MET A 211 29.88 -0.05 -27.47
CA MET A 211 28.86 0.79 -28.09
C MET A 211 28.19 0.04 -29.24
N VAL A 212 26.88 0.19 -29.34
CA VAL A 212 26.03 -0.45 -30.35
C VAL A 212 25.06 0.60 -30.88
N SER A 213 24.85 0.62 -32.19
CA SER A 213 23.81 1.47 -32.79
C SER A 213 22.41 0.98 -32.40
N ASN A 214 21.41 1.87 -32.43
CA ASN A 214 20.02 1.47 -32.18
C ASN A 214 19.53 0.36 -33.14
N ALA A 215 20.05 0.34 -34.38
CA ALA A 215 19.69 -0.66 -35.39
C ALA A 215 20.22 -2.05 -35.01
N GLU A 216 21.51 -2.15 -34.68
CA GLU A 216 22.13 -3.39 -34.20
C GLU A 216 21.50 -3.85 -32.89
N HIS A 217 21.30 -2.93 -31.94
CA HIS A 217 20.65 -3.22 -30.66
C HIS A 217 19.23 -3.78 -30.87
N MET A 218 18.46 -3.24 -31.83
CA MET A 218 17.14 -3.75 -32.17
C MET A 218 17.24 -5.17 -32.74
N ILE A 219 18.15 -5.40 -33.70
CA ILE A 219 18.34 -6.72 -34.31
C ILE A 219 18.68 -7.75 -33.24
N GLU A 220 19.62 -7.43 -32.35
CA GLU A 220 20.09 -8.30 -31.26
C GLU A 220 19.01 -8.63 -30.22
N ASN A 221 18.06 -7.73 -29.96
CA ASN A 221 17.00 -7.95 -28.95
C ASN A 221 15.68 -8.45 -29.53
N THR A 222 15.55 -8.49 -30.86
CA THR A 222 14.30 -8.83 -31.53
C THR A 222 14.38 -10.24 -32.11
N ILE A 223 13.22 -10.81 -32.47
CA ILE A 223 13.12 -12.07 -33.22
C ILE A 223 13.92 -12.05 -34.54
N GLN A 224 14.35 -10.87 -34.99
CA GLN A 224 15.12 -10.72 -36.23
C GLN A 224 16.47 -11.41 -36.21
N ARG A 225 17.11 -11.58 -35.03
CA ARG A 225 18.40 -12.30 -34.88
C ARG A 225 18.36 -13.78 -35.25
N TYR A 226 17.18 -14.38 -35.32
CA TYR A 226 17.02 -15.81 -35.53
C TYR A 226 16.82 -16.18 -37.01
N PRO A 227 17.14 -17.41 -37.43
CA PRO A 227 16.78 -17.93 -38.75
C PRO A 227 15.26 -17.96 -38.99
N VAL A 228 14.82 -17.97 -40.25
CA VAL A 228 13.40 -17.84 -40.64
C VAL A 228 12.53 -18.94 -40.02
N GLU A 229 13.06 -20.15 -39.93
CA GLU A 229 12.44 -21.35 -39.36
C GLU A 229 12.11 -21.13 -37.88
N VAL A 230 13.07 -20.57 -37.14
CA VAL A 230 12.91 -20.25 -35.71
C VAL A 230 11.90 -19.11 -35.53
N LYS A 231 11.91 -18.08 -36.41
CA LYS A 231 10.90 -17.01 -36.39
C LYS A 231 9.49 -17.59 -36.55
N ARG A 232 9.30 -18.55 -37.47
CA ARG A 232 8.01 -19.22 -37.70
C ARG A 232 7.56 -20.01 -36.48
N ALA A 233 8.46 -20.78 -35.85
CA ALA A 233 8.16 -21.54 -34.64
C ALA A 233 7.72 -20.64 -33.47
N ILE A 234 8.49 -19.60 -33.16
CA ILE A 234 8.18 -18.63 -32.08
C ILE A 234 6.78 -18.02 -32.27
N ARG A 235 6.44 -17.60 -33.50
CA ARG A 235 5.12 -17.01 -33.81
C ARG A 235 3.98 -18.01 -33.59
N LYS A 236 4.17 -19.28 -33.99
CA LYS A 236 3.17 -20.33 -33.75
C LYS A 236 2.95 -20.57 -32.26
N VAL A 237 4.02 -20.71 -31.48
CA VAL A 237 3.95 -20.88 -30.01
C VAL A 237 3.24 -19.70 -29.35
N GLY A 238 3.56 -18.47 -29.76
CA GLY A 238 2.88 -17.26 -29.26
C GLY A 238 1.36 -17.28 -29.53
N LYS A 239 0.95 -17.72 -30.73
CA LYS A 239 -0.47 -17.86 -31.09
C LYS A 239 -1.16 -18.93 -30.24
N PHE A 240 -0.54 -20.08 -30.04
CA PHE A 240 -1.07 -21.14 -29.18
C PHE A 240 -1.22 -20.68 -27.72
N ASN A 241 -0.22 -20.02 -27.16
CA ASN A 241 -0.28 -19.50 -25.78
C ASN A 241 -1.39 -18.46 -25.60
N LYS A 242 -1.69 -17.65 -26.63
CA LYS A 242 -2.81 -16.71 -26.59
C LYS A 242 -4.16 -17.45 -26.51
N ILE A 243 -4.33 -18.49 -27.33
CA ILE A 243 -5.54 -19.33 -27.32
C ILE A 243 -5.71 -19.98 -25.95
N ILE A 244 -4.65 -20.59 -25.38
CA ILE A 244 -4.70 -21.21 -24.05
C ILE A 244 -5.20 -20.21 -23.00
N LYS A 245 -4.63 -19.00 -22.97
CA LYS A 245 -5.05 -17.95 -22.03
C LYS A 245 -6.49 -17.46 -22.22
N GLU A 246 -7.03 -17.53 -23.42
CA GLU A 246 -8.44 -17.19 -23.68
C GLU A 246 -9.38 -18.27 -23.15
N TYR A 247 -8.98 -19.54 -23.23
CA TYR A 247 -9.71 -20.66 -22.64
C TYR A 247 -9.63 -20.67 -21.10
N GLU A 248 -8.48 -20.37 -20.50
CA GLU A 248 -8.30 -20.29 -19.03
C GLU A 248 -9.14 -19.18 -18.35
N LYS A 249 -9.58 -18.18 -19.12
CA LYS A 249 -10.41 -17.07 -18.62
C LYS A 249 -11.91 -17.33 -18.70
N ARG A 250 -12.33 -18.34 -19.46
CA ARG A 250 -13.73 -18.78 -19.57
C ARG A 250 -14.05 -19.73 -18.43
#